data_AF-A0A7S4RDQ0-F1
#
_entry.id   AF-A0A7S4RDQ0-F1
#
_cell.length_a   1.000
_cell.length_b   1.000
_cell.length_c   1.000
_cell.angle_alpha   90.00
_cell.angle_beta   90.00
_cell.angle_gamma   90.00
#
_symmetry.space_group_name_H-M   'P 1'
#
loop_
_entity.id
_entity.type
_entity.pdbx_description
1 polymer ?
#
loop_
_entity_poly.entity_id
_entity_poly.type
_entity_poly.pdbx_seq_one_letter_code
_entity_poly.pdbx_strand_id
1 'polypeptide(L)'
;MSDSDKEDVFEVEDILEHKVTDGRDFYLVKWKGYADTTWEPDENIGEELRELKVSSKGGRSNPKASEKDKKKEKKSSSKKDRKPGDKKERRRRRCPSSSSSSESPSSSSDERARKKKKRRGSADPEDAAWQQQAAQQQAMQQQMMQQWQAHQQAVQYHQQMQQWQYAQHMQAQAHYQQQQAAHHHQMVAMQQEEERRRMEEMRRKEEEDRRHREEDQKRQAAKATIMQAVEKMRTATPETFDGLKKELDEVYGRELKNTGAPVQQLIYEKEKSLEAARKNVEKIKIQRKIAEQAAILEHATAVVKATVPVTVQAGAAPGQKEFFKSKPATPPPAVLASMQAVPGASATS
;
A
#
# COMPACT_ATOMS: atom_id res chain seq x y z
N MET A 1 -35.88 -50.59 13.29
CA MET A 1 -36.09 -49.29 12.60
C MET A 1 -34.76 -48.60 12.62
N SER A 2 -34.21 -48.27 11.44
CA SER A 2 -32.89 -47.68 11.31
C SER A 2 -33.05 -46.36 10.57
N ASP A 3 -32.80 -45.26 11.27
CA ASP A 3 -32.73 -43.91 10.72
C ASP A 3 -31.49 -43.23 11.32
N SER A 4 -30.35 -43.79 10.93
CA SER A 4 -28.99 -43.34 11.27
C SER A 4 -28.13 -43.78 10.11
N ASP A 5 -28.01 -42.89 9.13
CA ASP A 5 -27.06 -42.82 8.00
C ASP A 5 -27.62 -41.78 7.02
N LYS A 6 -27.88 -40.56 7.52
CA LYS A 6 -28.04 -39.37 6.67
C LYS A 6 -26.70 -38.67 6.69
N GLU A 7 -26.00 -38.70 5.57
CA GLU A 7 -24.71 -38.04 5.38
C GLU A 7 -24.94 -36.53 5.37
N ASP A 8 -24.78 -35.89 6.52
CA ASP A 8 -24.96 -34.44 6.65
C ASP A 8 -23.85 -33.71 5.87
N VAL A 9 -24.24 -32.97 4.83
CA VAL A 9 -23.31 -32.20 3.99
C VAL A 9 -23.02 -30.86 4.65
N PHE A 10 -21.77 -30.64 5.07
CA PHE A 10 -21.32 -29.41 5.72
C PHE A 10 -20.56 -28.49 4.74
N GLU A 11 -20.78 -27.17 4.86
CA GLU A 11 -20.05 -26.18 4.08
C GLU A 11 -18.61 -26.02 4.59
N VAL A 12 -17.64 -26.18 3.68
CA VAL A 12 -16.21 -25.95 3.95
C VAL A 12 -15.89 -24.46 3.87
N GLU A 13 -15.11 -23.95 4.83
CA GLU A 13 -14.59 -22.58 4.83
C GLU A 13 -13.20 -22.49 4.18
N ASP A 14 -12.28 -23.39 4.54
CA ASP A 14 -10.91 -23.42 4.03
C ASP A 14 -10.24 -24.80 4.21
N ILE A 15 -9.14 -25.06 3.48
CA ILE A 15 -8.31 -26.27 3.61
C ILE A 15 -6.90 -25.88 4.07
N LEU A 16 -6.62 -26.12 5.35
CA LEU A 16 -5.42 -25.63 6.04
C LEU A 16 -4.15 -26.42 5.72
N GLU A 17 -4.27 -27.75 5.62
CA GLU A 17 -3.13 -28.65 5.49
C GLU A 17 -3.49 -29.87 4.63
N HIS A 18 -2.49 -30.46 3.98
CA HIS A 18 -2.61 -31.68 3.18
C HIS A 18 -1.55 -32.69 3.64
N LYS A 19 -1.94 -33.96 3.74
CA LYS A 19 -1.01 -35.07 3.99
C LYS A 19 -1.38 -36.28 3.14
N VAL A 20 -0.38 -37.09 2.80
CA VAL A 20 -0.57 -38.40 2.16
C VAL A 20 -0.37 -39.49 3.20
N THR A 21 -1.29 -40.44 3.30
CA THR A 21 -1.17 -41.59 4.21
C THR A 21 -1.70 -42.83 3.48
N ASP A 22 -0.91 -43.91 3.47
CA ASP A 22 -1.20 -45.17 2.76
C ASP A 22 -1.63 -45.00 1.29
N GLY A 23 -1.03 -44.01 0.61
CA GLY A 23 -1.32 -43.67 -0.79
C GLY A 23 -2.64 -42.91 -1.01
N ARG A 24 -3.35 -42.54 0.05
CA ARG A 24 -4.56 -41.71 0.00
C ARG A 24 -4.25 -40.28 0.46
N ASP A 25 -4.90 -39.32 -0.19
CA ASP A 25 -4.84 -37.91 0.19
C ASP A 25 -5.84 -37.61 1.31
N PHE A 26 -5.35 -36.92 2.35
CA PHE A 26 -6.17 -36.39 3.44
C PHE A 26 -5.95 -34.87 3.56
N TYR A 27 -7.01 -34.15 3.90
CA TYR A 27 -7.02 -32.70 4.02
C TYR A 27 -7.54 -32.28 5.40
N LEU A 28 -6.90 -31.28 6.00
CA LEU A 28 -7.37 -30.67 7.25
C LEU A 28 -8.36 -29.56 6.91
N VAL A 29 -9.64 -29.84 7.14
CA VAL A 29 -10.77 -28.99 6.76
C VAL A 29 -11.11 -28.04 7.90
N LYS A 30 -11.31 -26.77 7.56
CA LYS A 30 -11.98 -25.79 8.42
C LYS A 30 -13.44 -25.70 8.00
N TRP A 31 -14.35 -26.01 8.93
CA TRP A 31 -15.79 -26.01 8.69
C TRP A 31 -16.40 -24.63 8.96
N LYS A 32 -17.30 -24.18 8.07
CA LYS A 32 -17.88 -22.84 8.14
C LYS A 32 -18.74 -22.67 9.39
N GLY A 33 -18.35 -21.74 10.27
CA GLY A 33 -19.06 -21.45 11.52
C GLY A 33 -18.72 -22.36 12.70
N TYR A 34 -17.78 -23.30 12.53
CA TYR A 34 -17.26 -24.14 13.62
C TYR A 34 -15.78 -23.80 13.88
N ALA A 35 -15.35 -23.94 15.14
CA ALA A 35 -13.96 -23.70 15.53
C ALA A 35 -13.05 -24.94 15.33
N ASP A 36 -13.65 -26.12 15.27
CA ASP A 36 -12.96 -27.40 15.15
C ASP A 36 -12.57 -27.72 13.70
N THR A 37 -11.50 -28.48 13.53
CA THR A 37 -10.96 -28.90 12.23
C THR A 37 -10.77 -30.40 12.21
N THR A 38 -11.13 -31.07 11.10
CA THR A 38 -11.06 -32.54 10.98
C THR A 38 -10.27 -32.95 9.75
N TRP A 39 -9.72 -34.17 9.79
CA TRP A 39 -8.95 -34.76 8.69
C TRP A 39 -9.86 -35.61 7.81
N GLU A 40 -10.24 -35.08 6.65
CA GLU A 40 -11.15 -35.72 5.72
C GLU A 40 -10.38 -36.34 4.52
N PRO A 41 -10.80 -37.51 4.01
CA PRO A 41 -10.22 -38.10 2.80
C PRO A 41 -10.62 -37.33 1.55
N ASP A 42 -9.82 -37.41 0.47
CA ASP A 42 -10.09 -36.76 -0.82
C ASP A 42 -11.48 -37.06 -1.39
N GLU A 43 -12.00 -38.25 -1.11
CA GLU A 43 -13.34 -38.75 -1.47
C GLU A 43 -14.49 -37.95 -0.83
N ASN A 44 -14.30 -37.43 0.40
CA ASN A 44 -15.30 -36.63 1.11
C ASN A 44 -15.28 -35.15 0.70
N ILE A 45 -14.17 -34.69 0.11
CA ILE A 45 -14.00 -33.31 -0.34
C ILE A 45 -14.35 -33.22 -1.82
N GLY A 46 -15.59 -32.83 -2.11
CA GLY A 46 -16.16 -32.81 -3.47
C GLY A 46 -15.34 -32.03 -4.51
N GLU A 47 -15.59 -32.32 -5.79
CA GLU A 47 -14.82 -31.75 -6.92
C GLU A 47 -14.90 -30.22 -7.04
N GLU A 48 -15.91 -29.60 -6.43
CA GLU A 48 -16.07 -28.14 -6.39
C GLU A 48 -14.92 -27.44 -5.64
N LEU A 49 -14.28 -28.13 -4.68
CA LEU A 49 -13.17 -27.59 -3.87
C LEU A 49 -11.78 -27.85 -4.47
N ARG A 50 -11.69 -28.23 -5.76
CA ARG A 50 -10.43 -28.52 -6.47
C ARG A 50 -9.40 -27.39 -6.35
N GLU A 51 -9.81 -26.13 -6.37
CA GLU A 51 -8.90 -24.98 -6.27
C GLU A 51 -8.21 -24.92 -4.90
N LEU A 52 -8.95 -25.17 -3.81
CA LEU A 52 -8.38 -25.25 -2.46
C LEU A 52 -7.45 -26.46 -2.32
N LYS A 53 -7.83 -27.63 -2.85
CA LYS A 53 -6.97 -28.84 -2.86
C LYS A 53 -5.61 -28.59 -3.53
N VAL A 54 -5.57 -27.82 -4.61
CA VAL A 54 -4.32 -27.44 -5.32
C VAL A 54 -3.49 -26.47 -4.48
N SER A 55 -4.11 -25.52 -3.78
CA SER A 55 -3.43 -24.59 -2.88
C SER A 55 -2.70 -25.32 -1.76
N SER A 56 -3.37 -26.23 -1.04
CA SER A 56 -2.77 -26.97 0.09
C SER A 56 -1.67 -27.95 -0.35
N LYS A 57 -1.76 -28.52 -1.57
CA LYS A 57 -0.69 -29.31 -2.21
C LYS A 57 0.47 -28.45 -2.74
N GLY A 58 0.29 -27.12 -2.84
CA GLY A 58 1.17 -26.18 -3.53
C GLY A 58 2.47 -25.79 -2.82
N GLY A 59 2.65 -26.15 -1.54
CA GLY A 59 3.99 -26.23 -0.94
C GLY A 59 4.18 -25.57 0.43
N ARG A 60 4.65 -26.38 1.38
CA ARG A 60 5.35 -25.94 2.60
C ARG A 60 6.35 -27.00 3.08
N SER A 61 7.41 -27.22 2.31
CA SER A 61 8.53 -28.08 2.73
C SER A 61 9.27 -27.47 3.92
N ASN A 62 9.05 -28.02 5.12
CA ASN A 62 9.64 -27.53 6.37
C ASN A 62 11.16 -27.84 6.45
N PRO A 63 12.06 -26.85 6.52
CA PRO A 63 13.51 -27.08 6.47
C PRO A 63 14.08 -27.46 7.85
N LYS A 64 13.77 -28.67 8.34
CA LYS A 64 14.41 -29.27 9.52
C LYS A 64 14.69 -30.78 9.38
N ALA A 65 15.65 -31.15 8.53
CA ALA A 65 16.41 -32.39 8.66
C ALA A 65 17.71 -32.37 7.83
N SER A 66 18.74 -33.09 8.32
CA SER A 66 19.99 -33.45 7.62
C SER A 66 20.92 -32.34 7.12
N GLU A 67 21.54 -31.60 8.05
CA GLU A 67 22.92 -31.12 7.84
C GLU A 67 23.91 -32.26 8.16
N LYS A 68 24.26 -33.11 7.18
CA LYS A 68 25.55 -33.84 7.18
C LYS A 68 25.92 -34.44 5.83
N ASP A 69 27.24 -34.57 5.64
CA ASP A 69 27.95 -35.39 4.66
C ASP A 69 28.16 -34.90 3.21
N LYS A 70 29.32 -34.22 3.05
CA LYS A 70 30.41 -34.47 2.07
C LYS A 70 30.07 -34.35 0.57
N LYS A 71 30.58 -33.32 -0.13
CA LYS A 71 31.99 -33.14 -0.57
C LYS A 71 32.48 -34.16 -1.63
N LYS A 72 32.22 -33.85 -2.90
CA LYS A 72 32.95 -34.18 -4.16
C LYS A 72 32.01 -33.82 -5.34
N GLU A 73 32.38 -33.14 -6.43
CA GLU A 73 33.64 -32.52 -6.88
C GLU A 73 33.38 -31.15 -7.52
N LYS A 74 34.35 -30.23 -7.41
CA LYS A 74 34.50 -29.07 -8.31
C LYS A 74 35.97 -28.92 -8.70
N LYS A 75 36.27 -29.23 -9.96
CA LYS A 75 37.41 -28.77 -10.79
C LYS A 75 37.16 -29.39 -12.17
N SER A 76 37.32 -28.70 -13.30
CA SER A 76 37.91 -27.39 -13.60
C SER A 76 37.34 -26.90 -14.96
N SER A 77 37.61 -25.73 -15.52
CA SER A 77 38.48 -24.60 -15.17
C SER A 77 37.88 -23.30 -15.73
N SER A 78 38.35 -22.14 -15.27
CA SER A 78 37.80 -20.82 -15.56
C SER A 78 38.58 -20.04 -16.64
N LYS A 79 37.85 -19.25 -17.44
CA LYS A 79 38.20 -17.91 -17.98
C LYS A 79 39.65 -17.64 -18.47
N LYS A 80 39.79 -17.20 -19.74
CA LYS A 80 40.21 -15.80 -20.02
C LYS A 80 40.11 -15.37 -21.49
N ASP A 81 39.91 -14.06 -21.66
CA ASP A 81 39.94 -13.26 -22.88
C ASP A 81 41.34 -13.14 -23.52
N ARG A 82 41.41 -12.98 -24.86
CA ARG A 82 41.91 -11.77 -25.59
C ARG A 82 42.27 -12.05 -27.08
N LYS A 83 41.96 -11.06 -27.94
CA LYS A 83 42.51 -10.82 -29.31
C LYS A 83 43.73 -9.85 -29.20
N PRO A 84 44.46 -9.43 -30.27
CA PRO A 84 44.60 -9.92 -31.68
C PRO A 84 46.10 -10.08 -32.13
N GLY A 85 46.37 -10.38 -33.42
CA GLY A 85 47.54 -9.79 -34.13
C GLY A 85 48.56 -10.67 -34.90
N ASP A 86 48.32 -10.85 -36.21
CA ASP A 86 49.27 -10.63 -37.34
C ASP A 86 50.77 -11.08 -37.29
N LYS A 87 51.17 -12.08 -38.11
CA LYS A 87 52.08 -11.90 -39.29
C LYS A 87 52.46 -13.15 -40.09
N LYS A 88 52.58 -12.94 -41.42
CA LYS A 88 53.41 -13.61 -42.45
C LYS A 88 53.24 -15.13 -42.71
N GLU A 89 52.74 -15.54 -43.87
CA GLU A 89 53.44 -15.69 -45.19
C GLU A 89 53.89 -17.16 -45.38
N ARG A 90 53.53 -17.93 -46.44
CA ARG A 90 53.89 -17.70 -47.85
C ARG A 90 53.24 -18.72 -48.82
N ARG A 91 52.74 -18.28 -50.00
CA ARG A 91 52.54 -19.04 -51.30
C ARG A 91 51.56 -20.25 -51.31
N ARG A 92 50.77 -20.56 -52.34
CA ARG A 92 50.44 -20.03 -53.70
C ARG A 92 48.94 -20.39 -53.95
N ARG A 93 48.04 -19.49 -54.37
CA ARG A 93 47.70 -19.11 -55.77
C ARG A 93 47.32 -20.30 -56.69
N ARG A 94 46.26 -20.29 -57.52
CA ARG A 94 45.15 -19.33 -57.77
C ARG A 94 44.17 -19.95 -58.80
N CYS A 95 42.85 -20.00 -58.54
CA CYS A 95 41.82 -20.16 -59.60
C CYS A 95 41.73 -18.84 -60.40
N PRO A 96 41.35 -18.79 -61.70
CA PRO A 96 39.93 -18.96 -62.07
C PRO A 96 39.56 -19.30 -63.56
N SER A 97 38.25 -19.53 -63.78
CA SER A 97 37.36 -19.02 -64.85
C SER A 97 37.61 -19.17 -66.38
N SER A 98 36.45 -19.40 -67.03
CA SER A 98 35.85 -18.66 -68.17
C SER A 98 36.09 -19.06 -69.64
N SER A 99 34.95 -19.06 -70.38
CA SER A 99 34.73 -18.67 -71.80
C SER A 99 35.51 -19.43 -72.88
N SER A 100 34.89 -20.24 -73.74
CA SER A 100 33.86 -19.97 -74.78
C SER A 100 34.45 -19.61 -76.14
N SER A 101 33.82 -20.11 -77.21
CA SER A 101 34.05 -19.75 -78.61
C SER A 101 35.43 -20.18 -79.15
N SER A 102 35.64 -20.64 -80.37
CA SER A 102 34.83 -21.07 -81.52
C SER A 102 35.84 -21.31 -82.67
N GLU A 103 35.37 -21.76 -83.83
CA GLU A 103 36.06 -21.73 -85.13
C GLU A 103 37.03 -22.87 -85.48
N SER A 104 36.71 -23.49 -86.62
CA SER A 104 37.55 -24.39 -87.44
C SER A 104 38.51 -23.54 -88.31
N PRO A 105 39.50 -24.13 -89.04
CA PRO A 105 39.17 -24.67 -90.38
C PRO A 105 40.10 -25.79 -90.93
N SER A 106 39.78 -26.25 -92.15
CA SER A 106 40.62 -26.98 -93.13
C SER A 106 41.10 -28.40 -92.76
N SER A 107 41.01 -29.45 -93.58
CA SER A 107 40.95 -29.71 -95.04
C SER A 107 42.22 -30.39 -95.56
N SER A 108 42.18 -31.72 -95.59
CA SER A 108 42.84 -32.59 -96.59
C SER A 108 42.12 -33.94 -96.50
N SER A 109 41.27 -34.30 -97.46
CA SER A 109 41.70 -35.01 -98.68
C SER A 109 42.57 -36.22 -98.35
N ASP A 110 41.94 -37.40 -98.25
CA ASP A 110 42.23 -38.46 -99.23
C ASP A 110 41.00 -39.35 -99.47
N GLU A 111 40.94 -39.94 -100.65
CA GLU A 111 39.69 -40.30 -101.31
C GLU A 111 39.59 -41.81 -101.51
N ARG A 112 38.66 -42.47 -100.79
CA ARG A 112 38.34 -43.88 -101.05
C ARG A 112 36.86 -44.14 -101.26
N ALA A 113 36.40 -43.70 -102.44
CA ALA A 113 35.10 -44.03 -102.98
C ALA A 113 34.84 -45.55 -103.03
N ARG A 114 34.06 -46.07 -102.07
CA ARG A 114 33.39 -47.38 -102.19
C ARG A 114 31.89 -47.30 -101.91
N LYS A 115 31.21 -46.60 -102.83
CA LYS A 115 29.98 -47.06 -103.50
C LYS A 115 29.09 -48.03 -102.70
N LYS A 116 28.46 -47.58 -101.59
CA LYS A 116 27.37 -48.32 -100.92
C LYS A 116 26.03 -47.62 -101.04
N LYS A 117 25.55 -47.62 -102.29
CA LYS A 117 24.17 -47.92 -102.70
C LYS A 117 23.08 -47.57 -101.67
N LYS A 118 22.48 -46.40 -101.87
CA LYS A 118 21.12 -45.98 -101.50
C LYS A 118 20.18 -47.19 -101.21
N ARG A 119 20.08 -47.63 -99.95
CA ARG A 119 18.99 -48.49 -99.47
C ARG A 119 18.01 -47.62 -98.70
N ARG A 120 16.96 -47.17 -99.40
CA ARG A 120 15.67 -46.93 -98.75
C ARG A 120 15.15 -48.28 -98.24
N GLY A 121 14.54 -48.31 -97.06
CA GLY A 121 13.69 -49.42 -96.63
C GLY A 121 14.42 -50.72 -96.24
N SER A 122 14.91 -50.76 -95.01
CA SER A 122 14.55 -51.79 -94.03
C SER A 122 15.15 -51.37 -92.70
N ALA A 123 14.33 -50.92 -91.75
CA ALA A 123 14.76 -50.89 -90.36
C ALA A 123 14.91 -52.35 -89.95
N ASP A 124 16.11 -52.79 -89.56
CA ASP A 124 16.27 -54.13 -89.03
C ASP A 124 15.48 -54.22 -87.72
N PRO A 125 14.59 -55.22 -87.56
CA PRO A 125 13.69 -55.27 -86.41
C PRO A 125 14.44 -55.42 -85.07
N GLU A 126 15.67 -55.96 -85.09
CA GLU A 126 16.54 -56.03 -83.92
C GLU A 126 17.08 -54.64 -83.50
N ASP A 127 17.51 -53.79 -84.44
CA ASP A 127 17.96 -52.41 -84.13
C ASP A 127 16.82 -51.56 -83.54
N ALA A 128 15.59 -51.76 -84.04
CA ALA A 128 14.41 -51.11 -83.49
C ALA A 128 14.08 -51.60 -82.06
N ALA A 129 14.28 -52.90 -81.78
CA ALA A 129 14.10 -53.46 -80.44
C ALA A 129 15.16 -52.94 -79.44
N TRP A 130 16.43 -52.85 -79.84
CA TRP A 130 17.48 -52.26 -79.00
C TRP A 130 17.23 -50.79 -78.71
N GLN A 131 16.79 -50.00 -79.71
CA GLN A 131 16.40 -48.60 -79.50
C GLN A 131 15.19 -48.48 -78.57
N GLN A 132 14.19 -49.35 -78.70
CA GLN A 132 13.03 -49.37 -77.81
C GLN A 132 13.43 -49.74 -76.37
N GLN A 133 14.31 -50.72 -76.17
CA GLN A 133 14.82 -51.09 -74.85
C GLN A 133 15.66 -49.97 -74.22
N ALA A 134 16.51 -49.29 -75.01
CA ALA A 134 17.25 -48.12 -74.56
C ALA A 134 16.33 -46.95 -74.19
N ALA A 135 15.28 -46.70 -74.98
CA ALA A 135 14.26 -45.69 -74.68
C ALA A 135 13.47 -46.02 -73.40
N GLN A 136 13.14 -47.29 -73.16
CA GLN A 136 12.52 -47.74 -71.89
C GLN A 136 13.46 -47.52 -70.69
N GLN A 137 14.74 -47.85 -70.82
CA GLN A 137 15.74 -47.59 -69.77
C GLN A 137 15.91 -46.09 -69.50
N GLN A 138 15.92 -45.25 -70.55
CA GLN A 138 15.97 -43.80 -70.41
C GLN A 138 14.69 -43.24 -69.76
N ALA A 139 13.51 -43.74 -70.13
CA ALA A 139 12.24 -43.35 -69.52
C ALA A 139 12.19 -43.73 -68.03
N MET A 140 12.68 -44.91 -67.66
CA MET A 140 12.80 -45.34 -66.26
C MET A 140 13.77 -44.45 -65.47
N GLN A 141 14.93 -44.09 -66.05
CA GLN A 141 15.87 -43.15 -65.43
C GLN A 141 15.26 -41.74 -65.27
N GLN A 142 14.51 -41.25 -66.26
CA GLN A 142 13.79 -39.97 -66.18
C GLN A 142 12.71 -40.02 -65.09
N GLN A 143 11.93 -41.10 -65.00
CA GLN A 143 10.92 -41.29 -63.96
C GLN A 143 11.55 -41.30 -62.56
N MET A 144 12.67 -42.02 -62.37
CA MET A 144 13.42 -42.02 -61.11
C MET A 144 13.93 -40.62 -60.75
N MET A 145 14.46 -39.87 -61.73
CA MET A 145 14.92 -38.49 -61.53
C MET A 145 13.76 -37.55 -61.15
N GLN A 146 12.60 -37.69 -61.78
CA GLN A 146 11.39 -36.91 -61.44
C GLN A 146 10.90 -37.24 -60.02
N GLN A 147 10.86 -38.52 -59.64
CA GLN A 147 10.51 -38.93 -58.27
C GLN A 147 11.51 -38.36 -57.24
N TRP A 148 12.81 -38.38 -57.54
CA TRP A 148 13.84 -37.79 -56.68
C TRP A 148 13.66 -36.28 -56.53
N GLN A 149 13.38 -35.54 -57.61
CA GLN A 149 13.11 -34.10 -57.55
C GLN A 149 11.83 -33.80 -56.75
N ALA A 150 10.75 -34.56 -56.97
CA ALA A 150 9.51 -34.41 -56.20
C ALA A 150 9.73 -34.70 -54.71
N HIS A 151 10.54 -35.70 -54.36
CA HIS A 151 10.91 -35.99 -52.98
C HIS A 151 11.73 -34.84 -52.36
N GLN A 152 12.70 -34.28 -53.07
CA GLN A 152 13.46 -33.12 -52.59
C GLN A 152 12.57 -31.89 -52.33
N GLN A 153 11.61 -31.61 -53.22
CA GLN A 153 10.62 -30.54 -53.02
C GLN A 153 9.71 -30.83 -51.82
N ALA A 154 9.25 -32.06 -51.65
CA ALA A 154 8.43 -32.47 -50.50
C ALA A 154 9.19 -32.32 -49.16
N VAL A 155 10.48 -32.66 -49.11
CA VAL A 155 11.33 -32.47 -47.93
C VAL A 155 11.52 -30.98 -47.61
N GLN A 156 11.76 -30.13 -48.62
CA GLN A 156 11.85 -28.67 -48.42
C GLN A 156 10.53 -28.08 -47.90
N TYR A 157 9.40 -28.45 -48.50
CA TYR A 157 8.08 -28.01 -48.05
C TYR A 157 7.76 -28.48 -46.62
N HIS A 158 8.09 -29.73 -46.29
CA HIS A 158 7.93 -30.26 -44.94
C HIS A 158 8.79 -29.50 -43.91
N GLN A 159 10.04 -29.18 -44.25
CA GLN A 159 10.91 -28.36 -43.40
C GLN A 159 10.37 -26.94 -43.21
N GLN A 160 9.83 -26.31 -44.26
CA GLN A 160 9.19 -25.00 -44.17
C GLN A 160 7.95 -25.03 -43.25
N MET A 161 7.12 -26.08 -43.36
CA MET A 161 5.98 -26.32 -42.48
C MET A 161 6.39 -26.49 -41.01
N GLN A 162 7.46 -27.25 -40.73
CA GLN A 162 7.99 -27.39 -39.36
C GLN A 162 8.47 -26.04 -38.79
N GLN A 163 9.20 -25.24 -39.59
CA GLN A 163 9.66 -23.91 -39.18
C GLN A 163 8.47 -22.96 -38.92
N TRP A 164 7.43 -23.02 -39.75
CA TRP A 164 6.22 -22.22 -39.58
C TRP A 164 5.45 -22.60 -38.30
N GLN A 165 5.26 -23.90 -38.04
CA GLN A 165 4.65 -24.39 -36.80
C GLN A 165 5.45 -23.98 -35.56
N TYR A 166 6.79 -24.08 -35.62
CA TYR A 166 7.66 -23.64 -34.53
C TYR A 166 7.55 -22.13 -34.29
N ALA A 167 7.55 -21.32 -35.35
CA ALA A 167 7.36 -19.87 -35.25
C ALA A 167 5.99 -19.51 -34.65
N GLN A 168 4.92 -20.21 -35.05
CA GLN A 168 3.58 -20.03 -34.49
C GLN A 168 3.53 -20.36 -32.99
N HIS A 169 4.18 -21.47 -32.57
CA HIS A 169 4.27 -21.85 -31.17
C HIS A 169 5.05 -20.81 -30.34
N MET A 170 6.18 -20.33 -30.86
CA MET A 170 6.97 -19.27 -30.20
C MET A 170 6.19 -17.95 -30.08
N GLN A 171 5.41 -17.56 -31.09
CA GLN A 171 4.53 -16.38 -31.02
C GLN A 171 3.42 -16.55 -29.97
N ALA A 172 2.79 -17.73 -29.91
CA ALA A 172 1.78 -18.02 -28.89
C ALA A 172 2.36 -17.96 -27.46
N GLN A 173 3.56 -18.51 -27.25
CA GLN A 173 4.25 -18.47 -25.97
C GLN A 173 4.64 -17.02 -25.57
N ALA A 174 5.13 -16.22 -26.52
CA ALA A 174 5.48 -14.83 -26.29
C ALA A 174 4.24 -13.98 -25.93
N HIS A 175 3.12 -14.20 -26.64
CA HIS A 175 1.84 -13.54 -26.34
C HIS A 175 1.30 -13.93 -24.96
N TYR A 176 1.39 -15.20 -24.57
CA TYR A 176 1.01 -15.66 -23.23
C TYR A 176 1.85 -15.01 -22.13
N GLN A 177 3.18 -14.94 -22.31
CA GLN A 177 4.07 -14.22 -21.38
C GLN A 177 3.74 -12.72 -21.31
N GLN A 178 3.42 -12.09 -22.44
CA GLN A 178 2.99 -10.69 -22.48
C GLN A 178 1.67 -10.47 -21.73
N GLN A 179 0.70 -11.38 -21.87
CA GLN A 179 -0.56 -11.34 -21.11
C GLN A 179 -0.31 -11.50 -19.60
N GLN A 180 0.53 -12.46 -19.18
CA GLN A 180 0.90 -12.63 -17.77
C GLN A 180 1.59 -11.37 -17.22
N ALA A 181 2.53 -10.78 -17.98
CA ALA A 181 3.22 -9.56 -17.58
C ALA A 181 2.26 -8.34 -17.50
N ALA A 182 1.33 -8.21 -18.44
CA ALA A 182 0.31 -7.16 -18.43
C ALA A 182 -0.66 -7.32 -17.23
N HIS A 183 -1.13 -8.54 -16.97
CA HIS A 183 -1.98 -8.83 -15.81
C HIS A 183 -1.24 -8.55 -14.49
N HIS A 184 0.02 -9.00 -14.36
CA HIS A 184 0.83 -8.70 -13.19
C HIS A 184 1.05 -7.18 -13.01
N HIS A 185 1.34 -6.46 -14.09
CA HIS A 185 1.47 -5.00 -14.06
C HIS A 185 0.16 -4.31 -13.64
N GLN A 186 -0.99 -4.79 -14.13
CA GLN A 186 -2.31 -4.29 -13.74
C GLN A 186 -2.60 -4.52 -12.25
N MET A 187 -2.25 -5.70 -11.71
CA MET A 187 -2.39 -5.99 -10.28
C MET A 187 -1.51 -5.09 -9.41
N VAL A 188 -0.25 -4.87 -9.81
CA VAL A 188 0.66 -3.94 -9.11
C VAL A 188 0.18 -2.49 -9.20
N ALA A 189 -0.32 -2.05 -10.35
CA ALA A 189 -0.89 -0.72 -10.52
C ALA A 189 -2.15 -0.51 -9.66
N MET A 190 -3.02 -1.53 -9.56
CA MET A 190 -4.21 -1.49 -8.70
C MET A 190 -3.83 -1.41 -7.21
N GLN A 191 -2.84 -2.19 -6.76
CA GLN A 191 -2.31 -2.10 -5.39
C GLN A 191 -1.73 -0.71 -5.09
N GLN A 192 -0.92 -0.16 -6.00
CA GLN A 192 -0.36 1.19 -5.86
C GLN A 192 -1.45 2.28 -5.85
N GLU A 193 -2.52 2.12 -6.62
CA GLU A 193 -3.65 3.06 -6.57
C GLU A 193 -4.40 2.95 -5.23
N GLU A 194 -4.63 1.73 -4.72
CA GLU A 194 -5.26 1.52 -3.42
C GLU A 194 -4.41 2.09 -2.27
N GLU A 195 -3.10 1.85 -2.25
CA GLU A 195 -2.17 2.45 -1.28
C GLU A 195 -2.17 3.98 -1.35
N ARG A 196 -2.19 4.56 -2.57
CA ARG A 196 -2.32 6.01 -2.75
C ARG A 196 -3.65 6.54 -2.24
N ARG A 197 -4.77 5.86 -2.49
CA ARG A 197 -6.10 6.21 -1.97
C ARG A 197 -6.12 6.17 -0.44
N ARG A 198 -5.58 5.10 0.18
CA ARG A 198 -5.46 4.96 1.64
C ARG A 198 -4.59 6.07 2.26
N MET A 199 -3.47 6.41 1.61
CA MET A 199 -2.58 7.50 2.05
C MET A 199 -3.25 8.88 1.91
N GLU A 200 -3.99 9.11 0.83
CA GLU A 200 -4.74 10.35 0.61
C GLU A 200 -5.91 10.49 1.59
N GLU A 201 -6.65 9.41 1.87
CA GLU A 201 -7.70 9.37 2.90
C GLU A 201 -7.13 9.65 4.29
N MET A 202 -6.00 9.02 4.66
CA MET A 202 -5.30 9.30 5.92
C MET A 202 -4.90 10.78 6.03
N ARG A 203 -4.35 11.37 4.95
CA ARG A 203 -3.99 12.79 4.92
C ARG A 203 -5.22 13.71 5.00
N ARG A 204 -6.32 13.35 4.32
CA ARG A 204 -7.58 14.10 4.38
C ARG A 204 -8.16 14.10 5.79
N LYS A 205 -8.17 12.92 6.44
CA LYS A 205 -8.59 12.76 7.83
C LYS A 205 -7.70 13.54 8.80
N GLU A 206 -6.38 13.50 8.64
CA GLU A 206 -5.47 14.30 9.47
C GLU A 206 -5.71 15.80 9.31
N GLU A 207 -6.00 16.27 8.09
CA GLU A 207 -6.36 17.67 7.84
C GLU A 207 -7.73 18.04 8.43
N GLU A 208 -8.74 17.16 8.32
CA GLU A 208 -10.05 17.32 8.97
C GLU A 208 -9.91 17.38 10.50
N ASP A 209 -9.16 16.44 11.10
CA ASP A 209 -8.84 16.42 12.54
C ASP A 209 -8.01 17.64 12.98
N ARG A 210 -7.16 18.18 12.11
CA ARG A 210 -6.44 19.44 12.37
C ARG A 210 -7.39 20.63 12.35
N ARG A 211 -8.25 20.73 11.34
CA ARG A 211 -9.28 21.80 11.22
C ARG A 211 -10.23 21.78 12.43
N HIS A 212 -10.71 20.60 12.84
CA HIS A 212 -11.54 20.45 14.03
C HIS A 212 -10.82 20.94 15.29
N ARG A 213 -9.56 20.55 15.49
CA ARG A 213 -8.73 21.03 16.63
C ARG A 213 -8.52 22.55 16.60
N GLU A 214 -8.29 23.15 15.43
CA GLU A 214 -8.16 24.60 15.28
C GLU A 214 -9.49 25.34 15.56
N GLU A 215 -10.63 24.78 15.14
CA GLU A 215 -11.95 25.33 15.45
C GLU A 215 -12.30 25.21 16.94
N ASP A 216 -11.99 24.08 17.58
CA ASP A 216 -12.16 23.92 19.02
C ASP A 216 -11.26 24.86 19.82
N GLN A 217 -10.01 25.07 19.40
CA GLN A 217 -9.12 26.06 20.01
C GLN A 217 -9.68 27.48 19.88
N LYS A 218 -10.24 27.85 18.72
CA LYS A 218 -10.93 29.14 18.52
C LYS A 218 -12.16 29.27 19.43
N ARG A 219 -12.99 28.23 19.54
CA ARG A 219 -14.17 28.18 20.44
C ARG A 219 -13.76 28.33 21.90
N GLN A 220 -12.70 27.65 22.33
CA GLN A 220 -12.18 27.73 23.70
C GLN A 220 -11.55 29.10 23.99
N ALA A 221 -10.79 29.68 23.05
CA ALA A 221 -10.23 31.02 23.17
C ALA A 221 -11.33 32.09 23.27
N ALA A 222 -12.33 32.05 22.40
CA ALA A 222 -13.50 32.92 22.44
C ALA A 222 -14.22 32.84 23.80
N LYS A 223 -14.47 31.62 24.29
CA LYS A 223 -15.03 31.39 25.63
C LYS A 223 -14.15 31.95 26.75
N ALA A 224 -12.84 31.76 26.69
CA ALA A 224 -11.90 32.28 27.68
C ALA A 224 -11.90 33.81 27.72
N THR A 225 -11.93 34.48 26.56
CA THR A 225 -12.04 35.95 26.46
C THR A 225 -13.35 36.45 27.05
N ILE A 226 -14.48 35.78 26.77
CA ILE A 226 -15.78 36.07 27.39
C ILE A 226 -15.70 35.94 28.92
N MET A 227 -15.16 34.84 29.43
CA MET A 227 -15.03 34.59 30.88
C MET A 227 -14.15 35.64 31.57
N GLN A 228 -13.06 36.08 30.93
CA GLN A 228 -12.21 37.17 31.45
C GLN A 228 -12.98 38.50 31.54
N ALA A 229 -13.78 38.85 30.53
CA ALA A 229 -14.60 40.06 30.55
C ALA A 229 -15.70 39.99 31.64
N VAL A 230 -16.33 38.82 31.82
CA VAL A 230 -17.28 38.56 32.91
C VAL A 230 -16.62 38.68 34.29
N GLU A 231 -15.38 38.22 34.45
CA GLU A 231 -14.66 38.34 35.73
C GLU A 231 -14.27 39.79 36.04
N LYS A 232 -13.80 40.56 35.04
CA LYS A 232 -13.62 42.02 35.19
C LYS A 232 -14.90 42.73 35.61
N MET A 233 -16.05 42.31 35.07
CA MET A 233 -17.35 42.89 35.42
C MET A 233 -17.69 42.73 36.91
N ARG A 234 -17.32 41.60 37.53
CA ARG A 234 -17.60 41.33 38.96
C ARG A 234 -16.88 42.28 39.93
N THR A 235 -15.72 42.82 39.53
CA THR A 235 -14.89 43.74 40.32
C THR A 235 -15.12 45.22 39.98
N ALA A 236 -16.14 45.54 39.18
CA ALA A 236 -16.44 46.90 38.76
C ALA A 236 -16.69 47.88 39.92
N THR A 237 -16.06 49.05 39.83
CA THR A 237 -16.29 50.20 40.73
C THR A 237 -17.32 51.17 40.13
N PRO A 238 -17.89 52.10 40.91
CA PRO A 238 -18.86 53.08 40.42
C PRO A 238 -18.43 53.91 39.20
N GLU A 239 -17.12 54.13 39.03
CA GLU A 239 -16.51 54.93 37.97
C GLU A 239 -16.15 54.09 36.74
N THR A 240 -15.86 52.80 36.93
CA THR A 240 -15.38 51.90 35.88
C THR A 240 -16.49 51.07 35.24
N PHE A 241 -17.65 50.96 35.91
CA PHE A 241 -18.78 50.14 35.48
C PHE A 241 -19.25 50.38 34.04
N ASP A 242 -19.46 51.63 33.63
CA ASP A 242 -19.99 51.92 32.29
C ASP A 242 -18.97 51.61 31.17
N GLY A 243 -17.67 51.81 31.44
CA GLY A 243 -16.60 51.41 30.54
C GLY A 243 -16.47 49.89 30.41
N LEU A 244 -16.46 49.18 31.54
CA LEU A 244 -16.43 47.71 31.57
C LEU A 244 -17.68 47.09 30.93
N LYS A 245 -18.85 47.73 31.06
CA LYS A 245 -20.09 47.26 30.44
C LYS A 245 -19.97 47.31 28.91
N LYS A 246 -19.43 48.42 28.39
CA LYS A 246 -19.16 48.57 26.95
C LYS A 246 -18.15 47.54 26.46
N GLU A 247 -17.05 47.31 27.20
CA GLU A 247 -16.07 46.26 26.88
C GLU A 247 -16.73 44.87 26.82
N LEU A 248 -17.59 44.54 27.81
CA LEU A 248 -18.33 43.28 27.85
C LEU A 248 -19.29 43.14 26.67
N ASP A 249 -20.04 44.19 26.32
CA ASP A 249 -20.94 44.21 25.17
C ASP A 249 -20.17 44.01 23.84
N GLU A 250 -19.01 44.66 23.68
CA GLU A 250 -18.13 44.52 22.51
C GLU A 250 -17.43 43.15 22.40
N VAL A 251 -17.01 42.55 23.53
CA VAL A 251 -16.44 41.19 23.57
C VAL A 251 -17.50 40.16 23.20
N TYR A 252 -18.70 40.25 23.79
CA TYR A 252 -19.82 39.37 23.45
C TYR A 252 -20.23 39.52 21.99
N GLY A 253 -20.30 40.73 21.45
CA GLY A 253 -20.65 40.97 20.04
C GLY A 253 -19.68 40.36 19.03
N ARG A 254 -18.39 40.26 19.39
CA ARG A 254 -17.35 39.61 18.58
C ARG A 254 -17.36 38.10 18.75
N GLU A 255 -17.28 37.62 19.99
CA GLU A 255 -16.97 36.22 20.28
C GLU A 255 -18.18 35.27 20.29
N LEU A 256 -19.43 35.77 20.36
CA LEU A 256 -20.62 34.90 20.30
C LEU A 256 -20.60 33.96 19.08
N LYS A 257 -20.23 34.52 17.92
CA LYS A 257 -20.19 33.80 16.64
C LYS A 257 -19.16 32.67 16.64
N ASN A 258 -18.09 32.83 17.42
CA ASN A 258 -16.99 31.89 17.53
C ASN A 258 -17.23 30.80 18.58
N THR A 259 -18.22 30.95 19.48
CA THR A 259 -18.35 30.07 20.66
C THR A 259 -19.29 28.86 20.46
N GLY A 260 -20.05 28.81 19.37
CA GLY A 260 -20.85 27.63 18.97
C GLY A 260 -22.15 27.42 19.75
N ALA A 261 -22.51 26.17 20.05
CA ALA A 261 -23.83 25.81 20.60
C ALA A 261 -24.29 26.50 21.93
N PRO A 262 -23.44 26.80 22.93
CA PRO A 262 -23.89 27.30 24.23
C PRO A 262 -24.18 28.82 24.26
N VAL A 263 -24.46 29.46 23.11
CA VAL A 263 -24.72 30.92 23.00
C VAL A 263 -25.76 31.42 24.00
N GLN A 264 -26.87 30.70 24.20
CA GLN A 264 -27.91 31.12 25.15
C GLN A 264 -27.43 31.13 26.61
N GLN A 265 -26.60 30.15 27.01
CA GLN A 265 -26.03 30.12 28.36
C GLN A 265 -25.09 31.31 28.59
N LEU A 266 -24.27 31.64 27.59
CA LEU A 266 -23.35 32.78 27.67
C LEU A 266 -24.12 34.11 27.77
N ILE A 267 -25.21 34.28 27.03
CA ILE A 267 -26.08 35.46 27.13
C ILE A 267 -26.68 35.57 28.54
N TYR A 268 -27.17 34.47 29.12
CA TYR A 268 -27.68 34.46 30.49
C TYR A 268 -26.59 34.80 31.53
N GLU A 269 -25.37 34.26 31.37
CA GLU A 269 -24.22 34.60 32.23
C GLU A 269 -23.83 36.08 32.11
N LYS A 270 -23.92 36.66 30.91
CA LYS A 270 -23.71 38.10 30.67
C LYS A 270 -24.66 38.94 31.51
N GLU A 271 -25.96 38.71 31.39
CA GLU A 271 -26.99 39.46 32.11
C GLU A 271 -26.85 39.31 33.62
N LYS A 272 -26.61 38.08 34.09
CA LYS A 272 -26.35 37.77 35.50
C LYS A 272 -25.11 38.49 36.03
N SER A 273 -24.03 38.60 35.23
CA SER A 273 -22.81 39.33 35.61
C SER A 273 -23.06 40.84 35.72
N LEU A 274 -23.83 41.41 34.78
CA LEU A 274 -24.21 42.83 34.79
C LEU A 274 -25.10 43.17 36.00
N GLU A 275 -26.04 42.29 36.36
CA GLU A 275 -26.90 42.49 37.53
C GLU A 275 -26.09 42.42 38.84
N ALA A 276 -25.18 41.45 38.96
CA ALA A 276 -24.28 41.34 40.11
C ALA A 276 -23.37 42.57 40.27
N ALA A 277 -22.80 43.07 39.16
CA ALA A 277 -21.98 44.26 39.14
C ALA A 277 -22.76 45.52 39.53
N ARG A 278 -24.00 45.71 39.05
CA ARG A 278 -24.88 46.81 39.50
C ARG A 278 -25.08 46.79 41.01
N LYS A 279 -25.40 45.62 41.58
CA LYS A 279 -25.59 45.44 43.03
C LYS A 279 -24.31 45.74 43.82
N ASN A 280 -23.14 45.39 43.31
CA ASN A 280 -21.85 45.72 43.93
C ASN A 280 -21.57 47.23 43.89
N VAL A 281 -21.77 47.87 42.72
CA VAL A 281 -21.62 49.33 42.56
C VAL A 281 -22.55 50.11 43.49
N GLU A 282 -23.81 49.66 43.64
CA GLU A 282 -24.77 50.27 44.56
C GLU A 282 -24.34 50.14 46.03
N LYS A 283 -23.91 48.94 46.45
CA LYS A 283 -23.33 48.72 47.79
C LYS A 283 -22.13 49.64 48.06
N ILE A 284 -21.22 49.78 47.10
CA ILE A 284 -20.06 50.67 47.22
C ILE A 284 -20.50 52.14 47.35
N LYS A 285 -21.48 52.59 46.56
CA LYS A 285 -22.04 53.95 46.67
C LYS A 285 -22.68 54.20 48.05
N ILE A 286 -23.42 53.23 48.58
CA ILE A 286 -24.02 53.32 49.93
C ILE A 286 -22.95 53.35 51.01
N GLN A 287 -21.96 52.44 50.96
CA GLN A 287 -20.85 52.39 51.92
C GLN A 287 -20.05 53.70 51.94
N ARG A 288 -19.76 54.29 50.77
CA ARG A 288 -19.07 55.58 50.67
C ARG A 288 -19.89 56.72 51.29
N LYS A 289 -21.20 56.80 51.05
CA LYS A 289 -22.07 57.80 51.69
C LYS A 289 -22.10 57.65 53.21
N ILE A 290 -22.15 56.42 53.72
CA ILE A 290 -22.10 56.15 55.17
C ILE A 290 -20.74 56.57 55.74
N ALA A 291 -19.63 56.24 55.06
CA ALA A 291 -18.29 56.63 55.47
C ALA A 291 -18.08 58.15 55.44
N GLU A 292 -18.60 58.84 54.42
CA GLU A 292 -18.58 60.30 54.31
C GLU A 292 -19.39 60.96 55.43
N GLN A 293 -20.61 60.49 55.70
CA GLN A 293 -21.42 60.95 56.84
C GLN A 293 -20.72 60.69 58.18
N ALA A 294 -20.10 59.52 58.36
CA ALA A 294 -19.34 59.19 59.56
C ALA A 294 -18.11 60.09 59.73
N ALA A 295 -17.37 60.39 58.66
CA ALA A 295 -16.22 61.28 58.67
C ALA A 295 -16.63 62.74 58.97
N ILE A 296 -17.76 63.21 58.45
CA ILE A 296 -18.33 64.52 58.80
C ILE A 296 -18.70 64.56 60.29
N LEU A 297 -19.30 63.49 60.83
CA LEU A 297 -19.68 63.38 62.24
C LEU A 297 -18.46 63.28 63.17
N GLU A 298 -17.42 62.56 62.76
CA GLU A 298 -16.12 62.50 63.44
C GLU A 298 -15.45 63.88 63.44
N HIS A 299 -15.35 64.54 62.28
CA HIS A 299 -14.75 65.87 62.17
C HIS A 299 -15.51 66.91 63.00
N ALA A 300 -16.85 66.89 62.98
CA ALA A 300 -17.67 67.74 63.84
C ALA A 300 -17.43 67.46 65.33
N THR A 301 -17.30 66.18 65.72
CA THR A 301 -17.02 65.77 67.09
C THR A 301 -15.60 66.17 67.53
N ALA A 302 -14.60 66.09 66.63
CA ALA A 302 -13.23 66.54 66.86
C ALA A 302 -13.16 68.07 67.05
N VAL A 303 -13.90 68.84 66.25
CA VAL A 303 -14.01 70.31 66.40
C VAL A 303 -14.65 70.67 67.75
N VAL A 304 -15.74 69.99 68.15
CA VAL A 304 -16.36 70.19 69.48
C VAL A 304 -15.40 69.81 70.61
N LYS A 305 -14.64 68.71 70.47
CA LYS A 305 -13.65 68.28 71.47
C LYS A 305 -12.45 69.21 71.58
N ALA A 306 -12.10 69.94 70.52
CA ALA A 306 -11.03 70.94 70.52
C ALA A 306 -11.42 72.29 71.14
N THR A 307 -12.72 72.57 71.29
CA THR A 307 -13.24 73.87 71.79
C THR A 307 -13.58 73.88 73.28
N VAL A 308 -13.38 72.77 74.02
CA VAL A 308 -13.60 72.71 75.48
C VAL A 308 -12.27 72.54 76.24
N PRO A 309 -11.78 73.56 76.97
CA PRO A 309 -10.61 73.41 77.84
C PRO A 309 -10.99 72.69 79.14
N VAL A 310 -10.79 71.37 79.19
CA VAL A 310 -10.95 70.58 80.42
C VAL A 310 -9.60 70.42 81.12
N THR A 311 -9.33 71.30 82.09
CA THR A 311 -8.27 71.13 83.08
C THR A 311 -8.81 70.33 84.26
N VAL A 312 -8.58 69.01 84.29
CA VAL A 312 -8.66 68.20 85.53
C VAL A 312 -7.51 67.19 85.56
N GLN A 313 -7.00 66.94 86.77
CA GLN A 313 -5.72 66.33 87.08
C GLN A 313 -5.91 64.94 87.74
N ALA A 314 -4.87 64.09 87.65
CA ALA A 314 -4.58 62.91 88.48
C ALA A 314 -5.44 61.62 88.34
N GLY A 315 -4.82 60.46 88.63
CA GLY A 315 -5.51 59.18 88.88
C GLY A 315 -4.71 57.92 88.50
N ALA A 316 -4.09 57.28 89.49
CA ALA A 316 -3.19 56.12 89.38
C ALA A 316 -3.80 54.78 88.90
N ALA A 317 -2.91 53.81 88.60
CA ALA A 317 -3.17 52.39 88.25
C ALA A 317 -3.48 51.52 89.51
N PRO A 318 -3.38 50.15 89.52
CA PRO A 318 -3.40 49.11 88.47
C PRO A 318 -4.40 47.95 88.77
N GLY A 319 -4.51 46.90 87.92
CA GLY A 319 -5.28 45.69 88.30
C GLY A 319 -5.33 44.53 87.29
N GLN A 320 -4.75 43.38 87.67
CA GLN A 320 -4.64 42.09 86.95
C GLN A 320 -5.99 41.46 86.53
N LYS A 321 -5.97 40.59 85.50
CA LYS A 321 -6.06 39.11 85.68
C LYS A 321 -5.93 38.29 84.38
N GLU A 322 -5.17 37.20 84.48
CA GLU A 322 -5.15 36.12 83.48
C GLU A 322 -6.41 35.24 83.55
N PHE A 323 -6.81 34.61 82.44
CA PHE A 323 -7.17 33.18 82.45
C PHE A 323 -7.14 32.53 81.04
N PHE A 324 -6.92 31.21 81.03
CA PHE A 324 -6.70 30.35 79.85
C PHE A 324 -7.92 30.14 78.93
N LYS A 325 -7.64 29.91 77.62
CA LYS A 325 -8.08 28.67 76.90
C LYS A 325 -7.45 28.45 75.50
N SER A 326 -6.50 27.51 75.46
CA SER A 326 -6.29 26.45 74.45
C SER A 326 -6.70 26.61 72.96
N LYS A 327 -5.69 26.53 72.09
CA LYS A 327 -5.68 25.91 70.72
C LYS A 327 -6.15 24.43 70.75
N PRO A 328 -6.44 23.72 69.63
CA PRO A 328 -5.86 23.82 68.27
C PRO A 328 -6.93 23.98 67.14
N ALA A 329 -6.72 23.78 65.82
CA ALA A 329 -5.63 23.15 65.05
C ALA A 329 -5.50 23.70 63.60
N THR A 330 -4.59 23.10 62.81
CA THR A 330 -4.48 23.16 61.34
C THR A 330 -4.30 21.73 60.79
N PRO A 331 -4.66 21.45 59.52
CA PRO A 331 -3.60 21.30 58.52
C PRO A 331 -3.96 21.75 57.07
N PRO A 332 -2.96 22.16 56.26
CA PRO A 332 -2.95 22.10 54.79
C PRO A 332 -2.21 20.81 54.32
N PRO A 333 -1.90 20.57 53.01
CA PRO A 333 -2.32 21.23 51.78
C PRO A 333 -2.98 20.27 50.75
N ALA A 334 -3.51 20.81 49.64
CA ALA A 334 -3.86 20.02 48.45
C ALA A 334 -2.95 20.42 47.27
N VAL A 335 -2.01 19.56 46.91
CA VAL A 335 -1.11 19.73 45.76
C VAL A 335 -1.59 18.83 44.62
N LEU A 336 -2.02 19.42 43.51
CA LEU A 336 -2.42 18.67 42.32
C LEU A 336 -1.21 18.44 41.39
N ALA A 337 -0.56 17.29 41.56
CA ALA A 337 0.14 16.61 40.46
C ALA A 337 -0.89 15.64 39.82
N SER A 338 -1.21 15.64 38.52
CA SER A 338 -0.39 15.74 37.31
C SER A 338 0.39 14.45 36.99
N MET A 339 0.13 13.95 35.78
CA MET A 339 0.86 12.95 34.97
C MET A 339 0.54 11.44 35.13
N GLN A 340 -0.04 10.94 34.03
CA GLN A 340 0.28 9.68 33.33
C GLN A 340 -0.18 8.34 33.90
N ALA A 341 -1.24 7.82 33.26
CA ALA A 341 -1.47 6.39 33.10
C ALA A 341 -0.55 5.81 32.00
N VAL A 342 -0.07 4.58 32.20
CA VAL A 342 0.67 3.79 31.20
C VAL A 342 0.13 2.35 31.24
N PRO A 343 -0.44 1.80 30.15
CA PRO A 343 -0.89 0.42 30.11
C PRO A 343 0.09 -0.52 29.40
N GLY A 344 0.28 -1.72 29.96
CA GLY A 344 0.50 -2.96 29.21
C GLY A 344 1.82 -3.14 28.44
N ALA A 345 2.77 -3.87 29.05
CA ALA A 345 3.83 -4.56 28.32
C ALA A 345 3.71 -6.07 28.56
N SER A 346 3.26 -6.80 27.53
CA SER A 346 3.20 -8.26 27.51
C SER A 346 4.59 -8.84 27.21
N ALA A 347 4.98 -9.92 27.89
CA ALA A 347 6.21 -10.65 27.60
C ALA A 347 5.99 -12.17 27.70
N THR A 348 5.41 -12.74 26.64
CA THR A 348 5.35 -14.19 26.38
C THR A 348 5.53 -14.45 24.89
N SER A 349 6.77 -14.74 24.48
CA SER A 349 7.11 -15.75 23.45
C SER A 349 8.62 -15.98 23.41
#